data_AF-A0A6J1LB50-F1
#
_entry.id   AF-A0A6J1LB50-F1
#
_cell.length_a   1.000
_cell.length_b   1.000
_cell.length_c   1.000
_cell.angle_alpha   90.00
_cell.angle_beta   90.00
_cell.angle_gamma   90.00
#
_symmetry.space_group_name_H-M   'P 1'
#
loop_
_entity.id
_entity.type
_entity.pdbx_description
1 polymer ?
#
loop_
_entity_poly.entity_id
_entity_poly.type
_entity_poly.pdbx_seq_one_letter_code
_entity_poly.pdbx_strand_id
1 'polypeptide(L)'
;MIRMTAALLMFGLGCLHMGFIFAEFAEPSNGIASYLELEAVLVKQLESYLDKVENEQDMITSHLLDINQVHIDIDDTEEHFGNPVNAFRTISRFTSTWKHEILDVLLDNSTYSTYVNGVANEMNKKKLEVPLNEHLLGASDNLLELQESEGLTTSELANEEVLRDENSGKSVILSASDCYVFGRNLNQLQHYEYAAQWLLQAQQRAAQEAPTFPNVSKTRILEELSLAYRKLDNIKLANKLNNEILKLEPTNEAALNNKILLQKELILERITMSKLNQDGLRYEC
;
A
#
# COMPACT_ATOMS: atom_id res chain seq x y z
N MET A 1 26.41 -12.62 1.69
CA MET A 1 25.60 -11.42 1.40
C MET A 1 24.51 -11.78 0.39
N ILE A 2 23.58 -12.66 0.77
CA ILE A 2 22.32 -12.97 0.04
C ILE A 2 21.36 -13.51 1.12
N ARG A 3 20.66 -12.62 1.82
CA ARG A 3 19.57 -12.97 2.75
C ARG A 3 18.60 -11.80 2.78
N MET A 4 17.61 -11.77 1.88
CA MET A 4 16.41 -10.92 2.01
C MET A 4 15.33 -11.11 0.92
N THR A 5 15.41 -12.13 0.06
CA THR A 5 14.48 -12.23 -1.09
C THR A 5 13.32 -13.22 -0.93
N ALA A 6 13.38 -14.17 0.02
CA ALA A 6 12.29 -15.14 0.20
C ALA A 6 11.08 -14.58 0.98
N ALA A 7 11.31 -13.70 1.96
CA ALA A 7 10.23 -13.07 2.73
C ALA A 7 9.34 -12.15 1.87
N LEU A 8 9.91 -11.51 0.84
CA LEU A 8 9.18 -10.66 -0.09
C LEU A 8 8.27 -11.45 -1.06
N LEU A 9 8.63 -12.69 -1.41
CA LEU A 9 7.81 -13.54 -2.27
C LEU A 9 6.58 -14.10 -1.53
N MET A 10 6.70 -14.38 -0.22
CA MET A 10 5.57 -14.83 0.60
C MET A 10 4.62 -13.69 0.95
N PHE A 11 5.13 -12.46 1.15
CA PHE A 11 4.29 -11.28 1.38
C PHE A 11 3.46 -10.91 0.14
N GLY A 12 4.04 -11.04 -1.06
CA GLY A 12 3.36 -10.78 -2.32
C GLY A 12 2.18 -11.73 -2.63
N LEU A 13 2.31 -13.01 -2.28
CA LEU A 13 1.21 -13.99 -2.39
C LEU A 13 0.15 -13.83 -1.28
N GLY A 14 0.56 -13.45 -0.06
CA GLY A 14 -0.35 -13.16 1.04
C GLY A 14 -1.28 -11.96 0.78
N CYS A 15 -0.76 -10.89 0.15
CA CYS A 15 -1.57 -9.72 -0.23
C CYS A 15 -2.63 -10.05 -1.31
N LEU A 16 -2.31 -10.94 -2.25
CA LEU A 16 -3.28 -11.39 -3.26
C LEU A 16 -4.38 -12.25 -2.65
N HIS A 17 -4.07 -13.09 -1.65
CA HIS A 17 -5.08 -13.91 -0.97
C HIS A 17 -5.91 -13.14 0.06
N MET A 18 -5.37 -12.11 0.72
CA MET A 18 -6.17 -11.19 1.55
C MET A 18 -7.28 -10.51 0.72
N GLY A 19 -6.99 -10.12 -0.52
CA GLY A 19 -8.00 -9.59 -1.44
C GLY A 19 -9.13 -10.57 -1.77
N PHE A 20 -8.85 -11.88 -1.78
CA PHE A 20 -9.87 -12.93 -1.98
C PHE A 20 -10.72 -13.17 -0.72
N ILE A 21 -10.12 -13.16 0.47
CA ILE A 21 -10.87 -13.35 1.73
C ILE A 21 -11.88 -12.21 1.91
N PHE A 22 -11.54 -10.98 1.55
CA PHE A 22 -12.43 -9.83 1.72
C PHE A 22 -13.52 -9.71 0.64
N ALA A 23 -13.35 -10.31 -0.53
CA ALA A 23 -14.31 -10.23 -1.63
C ALA A 23 -15.59 -11.07 -1.41
N GLU A 24 -15.56 -12.06 -0.50
CA GLU A 24 -16.67 -13.01 -0.28
C GLU A 24 -17.68 -12.55 0.80
N PHE A 25 -17.38 -11.49 1.54
CA PHE A 25 -18.19 -11.01 2.67
C PHE A 25 -18.60 -9.55 2.47
N ALA A 26 -19.61 -9.31 1.64
CA ALA A 26 -20.16 -7.97 1.41
C ALA A 26 -21.70 -7.96 1.44
N GLU A 27 -22.27 -7.62 2.60
CA GLU A 27 -23.55 -6.91 2.72
C GLU A 27 -23.40 -5.93 3.90
N PRO A 28 -23.79 -4.64 3.79
CA PRO A 28 -23.48 -3.64 4.80
C PRO A 28 -24.53 -3.61 5.92
N SER A 29 -24.10 -3.66 7.20
CA SER A 29 -25.02 -3.44 8.33
C SER A 29 -24.48 -2.67 9.53
N ASN A 30 -23.16 -2.50 9.71
CA ASN A 30 -22.64 -1.94 10.96
C ASN A 30 -21.63 -0.78 10.75
N GLY A 31 -21.89 0.37 11.40
CA GLY A 31 -21.06 1.59 11.32
C GLY A 31 -19.65 1.46 11.92
N ILE A 32 -18.88 2.57 11.96
CA ILE A 32 -17.43 2.64 12.25
C ILE A 32 -16.95 1.79 13.45
N ALA A 33 -17.77 1.62 14.49
CA ALA A 33 -17.44 0.76 15.63
C ALA A 33 -17.13 -0.70 15.24
N SER A 34 -17.77 -1.22 14.18
CA SER A 34 -17.51 -2.56 13.66
C SER A 34 -16.11 -2.68 13.05
N TYR A 35 -15.59 -1.61 12.43
CA TYR A 35 -14.24 -1.59 11.87
C TYR A 35 -13.16 -1.61 12.96
N LEU A 36 -13.39 -0.93 14.09
CA LEU A 36 -12.48 -1.03 15.24
C LEU A 36 -12.46 -2.45 15.83
N GLU A 37 -13.62 -3.11 15.89
CA GLU A 37 -13.69 -4.51 16.33
C GLU A 37 -13.00 -5.46 15.33
N LEU A 38 -13.13 -5.20 14.03
CA LEU A 38 -12.41 -5.93 12.99
C LEU A 38 -10.90 -5.76 13.10
N GLU A 39 -10.40 -4.54 13.29
CA GLU A 39 -8.97 -4.29 13.54
C GLU A 39 -8.47 -5.07 14.76
N ALA A 40 -9.22 -5.07 15.86
CA ALA A 40 -8.84 -5.83 17.05
C ALA A 40 -8.77 -7.35 16.79
N VAL A 41 -9.68 -7.90 15.96
CA VAL A 41 -9.63 -9.30 15.53
C VAL A 41 -8.39 -9.56 14.68
N LEU A 42 -8.12 -8.71 13.69
CA LEU A 42 -6.97 -8.86 12.79
C LEU A 42 -5.64 -8.79 13.54
N VAL A 43 -5.47 -7.79 14.42
CA VAL A 43 -4.27 -7.63 15.26
C VAL A 43 -4.04 -8.89 16.08
N LYS A 44 -5.05 -9.35 16.82
CA LYS A 44 -4.92 -10.54 17.68
C LYS A 44 -4.55 -11.80 16.89
N GLN A 45 -5.19 -12.02 15.73
CA GLN A 45 -4.88 -13.20 14.92
C GLN A 45 -3.49 -13.10 14.30
N LEU A 46 -3.07 -11.89 13.90
CA LEU A 46 -1.75 -11.66 13.32
C LEU A 46 -0.64 -11.82 14.37
N GLU A 47 -0.83 -11.34 15.60
CA GLU A 47 0.08 -11.60 16.73
C GLU A 47 0.27 -13.11 16.93
N SER A 48 -0.83 -13.87 17.00
CA SER A 48 -0.74 -15.33 17.13
C SER A 48 -0.09 -16.01 15.92
N TYR A 49 -0.22 -15.45 14.72
CA TYR A 49 0.47 -15.94 13.52
C TYR A 49 1.97 -15.70 13.61
N LEU A 50 2.37 -14.48 13.97
CA LEU A 50 3.77 -14.09 14.10
C LEU A 50 4.48 -14.92 15.17
N ASP A 51 3.85 -15.15 16.32
CA ASP A 51 4.40 -16.01 17.37
C ASP A 51 4.68 -17.44 16.86
N LYS A 52 3.79 -18.00 16.04
CA LYS A 52 3.96 -19.35 15.47
C LYS A 52 5.07 -19.37 14.43
N VAL A 53 5.11 -18.37 13.55
CA VAL A 53 6.17 -18.25 12.54
C VAL A 53 7.54 -18.08 13.21
N GLU A 54 7.63 -17.32 14.30
CA GLU A 54 8.86 -17.17 15.07
C GLU A 54 9.33 -18.51 15.67
N ASN A 55 8.41 -19.28 16.26
CA ASN A 55 8.72 -20.62 16.77
C ASN A 55 9.20 -21.59 15.66
N GLU A 56 8.52 -21.58 14.50
CA GLU A 56 8.94 -22.36 13.32
C GLU A 56 10.33 -21.92 12.83
N GLN A 57 10.58 -20.62 12.77
CA GLN A 57 11.86 -20.05 12.37
C GLN A 57 12.97 -20.47 13.33
N ASP A 58 12.75 -20.40 14.64
CA ASP A 58 13.72 -20.78 15.66
C ASP A 58 14.07 -22.27 15.58
N MET A 59 13.06 -23.12 15.41
CA MET A 59 13.24 -24.55 15.23
C MET A 59 14.08 -24.88 13.98
N ILE A 60 13.72 -24.30 12.83
CA ILE A 60 14.48 -24.48 11.58
C ILE A 60 15.91 -23.94 11.74
N THR A 61 16.08 -22.80 12.40
CA THR A 61 17.38 -22.19 12.64
C THR A 61 18.27 -23.11 13.49
N SER A 62 17.72 -23.74 14.54
CA SER A 62 18.45 -24.72 15.36
C SER A 62 18.94 -25.89 14.52
N HIS A 63 18.10 -26.47 13.67
CA HIS A 63 18.50 -27.57 12.80
C HIS A 63 19.58 -27.17 11.79
N LEU A 64 19.51 -25.95 11.25
CA LEU A 64 20.54 -25.43 10.34
C LEU A 64 21.88 -25.23 11.06
N LEU A 65 21.87 -24.78 12.32
CA LEU A 65 23.09 -24.67 13.13
C LEU A 65 23.73 -26.05 13.36
N ASP A 66 22.95 -27.07 13.72
CA ASP A 66 23.44 -28.43 13.91
C ASP A 66 24.06 -29.00 12.62
N ILE A 67 23.41 -28.78 11.48
CA ILE A 67 23.93 -29.18 10.16
C ILE A 67 25.26 -28.46 9.86
N ASN A 68 25.30 -27.15 10.12
CA ASN A 68 26.50 -26.35 9.84
C ASN A 68 27.69 -26.77 10.71
N GLN A 69 27.46 -27.11 11.98
CA GLN A 69 28.52 -27.62 12.85
C GLN A 69 29.12 -28.91 12.30
N VAL A 70 28.28 -29.84 11.84
CA VAL A 70 28.76 -31.08 11.20
C VAL A 70 29.61 -30.77 9.96
N HIS A 71 29.29 -29.71 9.19
CA HIS A 71 30.08 -29.34 8.02
C HIS A 71 31.41 -28.66 8.37
N ILE A 72 31.47 -27.90 9.45
CA ILE A 72 32.72 -27.30 9.96
C ILE A 72 33.71 -28.39 10.38
N ASP A 73 33.22 -29.49 10.95
CA ASP A 73 34.05 -30.59 11.45
C ASP A 73 34.57 -31.52 10.33
N ILE A 74 34.32 -31.21 9.05
CA ILE A 74 34.77 -32.00 7.89
C ILE A 74 35.99 -31.32 7.24
N ASP A 75 37.18 -31.84 7.53
CA ASP A 75 38.43 -31.37 6.89
C ASP A 75 38.67 -32.03 5.52
N ASP A 76 38.50 -33.35 5.40
CA ASP A 76 38.60 -34.12 4.16
C ASP A 76 37.29 -34.86 3.88
N THR A 77 36.67 -34.56 2.73
CA THR A 77 35.39 -35.14 2.34
C THR A 77 35.50 -36.60 1.92
N GLU A 78 36.60 -37.02 1.28
CA GLU A 78 36.80 -38.40 0.85
C GLU A 78 37.03 -39.32 2.05
N GLU A 79 37.84 -38.89 3.02
CA GLU A 79 38.02 -39.61 4.28
C GLU A 79 36.72 -39.64 5.10
N HIS A 80 36.01 -38.51 5.20
CA HIS A 80 34.77 -38.41 5.97
C HIS A 80 33.69 -39.35 5.42
N PHE A 81 33.44 -39.36 4.12
CA PHE A 81 32.43 -40.22 3.49
C PHE A 81 32.92 -41.65 3.24
N GLY A 82 34.23 -41.89 3.24
CA GLY A 82 34.81 -43.23 3.30
C GLY A 82 34.48 -43.96 4.60
N ASN A 83 34.16 -43.23 5.68
CA ASN A 83 33.62 -43.80 6.91
C ASN A 83 32.12 -44.14 6.75
N PRO A 84 31.71 -45.42 6.80
CA PRO A 84 30.33 -45.84 6.58
C PRO A 84 29.35 -45.28 7.63
N VAL A 85 29.81 -44.95 8.84
CA VAL A 85 28.96 -44.33 9.88
C VAL A 85 28.61 -42.90 9.51
N ASN A 86 29.56 -42.12 8.99
CA ASN A 86 29.34 -40.74 8.56
C ASN A 86 28.46 -40.67 7.31
N ALA A 87 28.67 -41.60 6.36
CA ALA A 87 27.80 -41.78 5.20
C ALA A 87 26.36 -42.09 5.64
N PHE A 88 26.16 -43.05 6.56
CA PHE A 88 24.85 -43.37 7.12
C PHE A 88 24.20 -42.16 7.80
N ARG A 89 24.93 -41.42 8.65
CA ARG A 89 24.40 -40.23 9.34
C ARG A 89 23.94 -39.15 8.35
N THR A 90 24.70 -38.94 7.27
CA THR A 90 24.34 -37.96 6.24
C THR A 90 23.06 -38.36 5.53
N ILE A 91 22.96 -39.62 5.08
CA ILE A 91 21.74 -40.14 4.43
C ILE A 91 20.55 -40.06 5.38
N SER A 92 20.74 -40.49 6.63
CA SER A 92 19.70 -40.44 7.67
C SER A 92 19.16 -39.01 7.85
N ARG A 93 20.04 -38.01 7.96
CA ARG A 93 19.67 -36.60 8.08
C ARG A 93 18.85 -36.07 6.89
N PHE A 94 19.12 -36.54 5.66
CA PHE A 94 18.29 -36.21 4.50
C PHE A 94 16.91 -36.86 4.57
N THR A 95 16.85 -38.12 5.02
CA THR A 95 15.58 -38.85 5.11
C THR A 95 14.73 -38.45 6.31
N SER A 96 15.31 -37.81 7.34
CA SER A 96 14.61 -37.33 8.54
C SER A 96 14.62 -35.81 8.63
N THR A 97 15.68 -35.20 9.17
CA THR A 97 15.75 -33.77 9.52
C THR A 97 15.38 -32.86 8.36
N TRP A 98 16.00 -33.06 7.19
CA TRP A 98 15.68 -32.24 6.03
C TRP A 98 14.24 -32.40 5.58
N LYS A 99 13.73 -33.63 5.57
CA LYS A 99 12.37 -33.92 5.12
C LYS A 99 11.33 -33.42 6.11
N HIS A 100 11.39 -33.85 7.36
CA HIS A 100 10.32 -33.70 8.34
C HIS A 100 10.43 -32.44 9.18
N GLU A 101 11.64 -32.04 9.58
CA GLU A 101 11.82 -30.89 10.49
C GLU A 101 11.99 -29.56 9.74
N ILE A 102 12.28 -29.61 8.44
CA ILE A 102 12.50 -28.41 7.61
C ILE A 102 11.48 -28.34 6.48
N LEU A 103 11.49 -29.31 5.55
CA LEU A 103 10.65 -29.21 4.35
C LEU A 103 9.17 -29.35 4.64
N ASP A 104 8.77 -30.36 5.42
CA ASP A 104 7.36 -30.59 5.74
C ASP A 104 6.76 -29.38 6.48
N VAL A 105 7.50 -28.77 7.43
CA VAL A 105 7.08 -27.55 8.15
C VAL A 105 6.86 -26.37 7.21
N LEU A 106 7.79 -26.14 6.27
CA LEU A 106 7.65 -25.05 5.29
C LEU A 106 6.51 -25.29 4.29
N LEU A 107 6.21 -26.55 3.96
CA LEU A 107 5.21 -26.91 2.95
C LEU A 107 3.79 -27.03 3.50
N ASP A 108 3.64 -27.42 4.76
CA ASP A 108 2.33 -27.65 5.40
C ASP A 108 1.49 -26.37 5.44
N ASN A 109 2.12 -25.20 5.54
CA ASN A 109 1.47 -23.88 5.54
C ASN A 109 0.31 -23.79 6.56
N SER A 110 0.35 -24.61 7.62
CA SER A 110 -0.71 -24.75 8.60
C SER A 110 -0.80 -23.54 9.51
N THR A 111 0.31 -22.85 9.77
CA THR A 111 0.33 -21.59 10.50
C THR A 111 -0.45 -20.50 9.77
N TYR A 112 -0.26 -20.35 8.45
CA TYR A 112 -1.07 -19.44 7.63
C TYR A 112 -2.53 -19.87 7.56
N SER A 113 -2.79 -21.17 7.33
CA SER A 113 -4.16 -21.71 7.27
C SER A 113 -4.92 -21.48 8.58
N THR A 114 -4.24 -21.62 9.72
CA THR A 114 -4.81 -21.36 11.05
C THR A 114 -5.14 -19.88 11.22
N TYR A 115 -4.27 -18.98 10.78
CA TYR A 115 -4.52 -17.53 10.80
C TYR A 115 -5.77 -17.18 9.99
N VAL A 116 -5.84 -17.62 8.73
CA VAL A 116 -6.98 -17.35 7.84
C VAL A 116 -8.29 -17.88 8.43
N ASN A 117 -8.29 -19.13 8.90
CA ASN A 117 -9.46 -19.73 9.53
C ASN A 117 -9.85 -19.01 10.83
N GLY A 118 -8.86 -18.56 11.61
CA GLY A 118 -9.07 -17.80 12.85
C GLY A 118 -9.76 -16.46 12.60
N VAL A 119 -9.30 -15.72 11.60
CA VAL A 119 -9.92 -14.46 11.15
C VAL A 119 -11.35 -14.72 10.67
N ALA A 120 -11.53 -15.66 9.74
CA ALA A 120 -12.85 -15.96 9.17
C ALA A 120 -13.86 -16.40 10.25
N ASN A 121 -13.44 -17.22 11.21
CA ASN A 121 -14.31 -17.67 12.30
C ASN A 121 -14.75 -16.52 13.21
N GLU A 122 -13.82 -15.63 13.62
CA GLU A 122 -14.17 -14.50 14.48
C GLU A 122 -15.02 -13.46 13.74
N MET A 123 -14.73 -13.20 12.46
CA MET A 123 -15.57 -12.35 11.62
C MET A 123 -17.00 -12.89 11.50
N ASN A 124 -17.16 -14.18 11.17
CA ASN A 124 -18.47 -14.82 11.07
C ASN A 124 -19.25 -14.78 12.40
N LYS A 125 -18.57 -15.07 13.51
CA LYS A 125 -19.16 -15.08 14.85
C LYS A 125 -19.65 -13.71 15.29
N LYS A 126 -18.87 -12.66 15.00
CA LYS A 126 -19.17 -11.27 15.36
C LYS A 126 -19.97 -10.54 14.29
N LYS A 127 -20.21 -11.16 13.14
CA LYS A 127 -20.85 -10.57 11.95
C LYS A 127 -20.12 -9.29 11.51
N LEU A 128 -18.80 -9.37 11.47
CA LEU A 128 -17.95 -8.26 11.05
C LEU A 128 -17.83 -8.23 9.54
N GLU A 129 -17.81 -7.02 9.00
CA GLU A 129 -17.76 -6.73 7.58
C GLU A 129 -16.55 -5.86 7.29
N VAL A 130 -16.01 -5.98 6.08
CA VAL A 130 -14.79 -5.28 5.68
C VAL A 130 -15.17 -3.97 5.01
N PRO A 131 -14.47 -2.86 5.31
CA PRO A 131 -14.75 -1.60 4.64
C PRO A 131 -14.50 -1.71 3.13
N LEU A 132 -15.47 -1.23 2.35
CA LEU A 132 -15.39 -1.14 0.91
C LEU A 132 -14.89 0.25 0.49
N ASN A 133 -14.42 0.36 -0.75
CA ASN A 133 -13.97 1.65 -1.30
C ASN A 133 -15.09 2.71 -1.31
N GLU A 134 -16.35 2.30 -1.46
CA GLU A 134 -17.51 3.21 -1.37
C GLU A 134 -17.66 3.84 0.02
N HIS A 135 -17.35 3.11 1.10
CA HIS A 135 -17.38 3.65 2.46
C HIS A 135 -16.30 4.71 2.64
N LEU A 136 -15.10 4.47 2.09
CA LEU A 136 -14.01 5.45 2.11
C LEU A 136 -14.34 6.70 1.28
N LEU A 137 -14.99 6.53 0.12
CA LEU A 137 -15.46 7.66 -0.68
C LEU A 137 -16.53 8.47 0.05
N GLY A 138 -17.53 7.83 0.65
CA GLY A 138 -18.55 8.51 1.46
C GLY A 138 -17.96 9.24 2.67
N ALA A 139 -16.97 8.65 3.34
CA ALA A 139 -16.25 9.32 4.43
C ALA A 139 -15.46 10.54 3.94
N SER A 140 -14.89 10.46 2.73
CA SER A 140 -14.19 11.60 2.10
C SER A 140 -15.16 12.73 1.75
N ASP A 141 -16.32 12.39 1.21
CA ASP A 141 -17.37 13.36 0.86
C ASP A 141 -17.87 14.10 2.12
N ASN A 142 -18.18 13.37 3.20
CA ASN A 142 -18.57 13.97 4.48
C ASN A 142 -17.47 14.87 5.08
N LEU A 143 -16.19 14.48 4.94
CA LEU A 143 -15.07 15.28 5.42
C LEU A 143 -14.92 16.58 4.60
N LEU A 144 -15.21 16.53 3.30
CA LEU A 144 -15.26 17.73 2.46
C LEU A 144 -16.42 18.64 2.90
N GLU A 145 -17.62 18.11 3.10
CA GLU A 145 -18.76 18.90 3.59
C GLU A 145 -18.44 19.61 4.92
N LEU A 146 -17.74 18.95 5.83
CA LEU A 146 -17.25 19.56 7.06
C LEU A 146 -16.26 20.70 6.77
N GLN A 147 -15.29 20.46 5.89
CA GLN A 147 -14.32 21.48 5.49
C GLN A 147 -15.02 22.74 4.94
N GLU A 148 -16.04 22.55 4.10
CA GLU A 148 -16.79 23.64 3.47
C GLU A 148 -17.67 24.41 4.47
N SER A 149 -18.41 23.69 5.31
CA SER A 149 -19.33 24.29 6.28
C SER A 149 -18.60 25.12 7.34
N GLU A 150 -17.40 24.69 7.75
CA GLU A 150 -16.56 25.38 8.71
C GLU A 150 -15.60 26.39 8.05
N GLY A 151 -15.55 26.45 6.72
CA GLY A 151 -14.69 27.38 5.97
C GLY A 151 -13.19 27.12 6.17
N LEU A 152 -12.81 25.87 6.41
CA LEU A 152 -11.44 25.48 6.74
C LEU A 152 -10.55 25.39 5.48
N THR A 153 -9.35 25.91 5.58
CA THR A 153 -8.30 25.62 4.59
C THR A 153 -7.82 24.18 4.72
N THR A 154 -7.24 23.63 3.64
CA THR A 154 -6.65 22.29 3.67
C THR A 154 -5.54 22.17 4.71
N SER A 155 -4.77 23.24 4.92
CA SER A 155 -3.72 23.27 5.93
C SER A 155 -4.29 23.24 7.35
N GLU A 156 -5.35 23.99 7.64
CA GLU A 156 -6.02 23.98 8.95
C GLU A 156 -6.58 22.58 9.25
N LEU A 157 -7.37 22.01 8.32
CA LEU A 157 -7.95 20.67 8.51
C LEU A 157 -6.87 19.57 8.59
N ALA A 158 -5.75 19.72 7.90
CA ALA A 158 -4.66 18.75 7.97
C ALA A 158 -3.79 18.85 9.24
N ASN A 159 -3.71 20.02 9.88
CA ASN A 159 -2.75 20.30 10.97
C ASN A 159 -3.39 20.44 12.36
N GLU A 160 -4.68 20.77 12.45
CA GLU A 160 -5.15 21.60 13.57
C GLU A 160 -6.35 21.08 14.36
N GLU A 161 -6.57 21.77 15.49
CA GLU A 161 -7.44 21.51 16.65
C GLU A 161 -8.94 21.35 16.36
N VAL A 162 -9.39 21.48 15.11
CA VAL A 162 -10.81 21.32 14.75
C VAL A 162 -11.27 19.87 14.91
N LEU A 163 -10.35 18.92 14.70
CA LEU A 163 -10.58 17.49 14.90
C LEU A 163 -9.97 17.01 16.23
N ARG A 164 -10.10 17.81 17.29
CA ARG A 164 -9.70 17.37 18.63
C ARG A 164 -10.61 16.23 19.04
N ASP A 165 -10.04 15.06 19.27
CA ASP A 165 -10.78 14.03 19.98
C ASP A 165 -10.97 14.52 21.41
N GLU A 166 -12.19 14.97 21.72
CA GLU A 166 -12.54 15.51 23.03
C GLU A 166 -12.24 14.52 24.17
N ASN A 167 -12.25 13.22 23.87
CA ASN A 167 -12.02 12.17 24.86
C ASN A 167 -10.53 11.91 25.11
N SER A 168 -9.69 11.92 24.08
CA SER A 168 -8.24 11.68 24.24
C SER A 168 -7.42 12.96 24.41
N GLY A 169 -8.00 14.12 24.07
CA GLY A 169 -7.33 15.42 24.06
C GLY A 169 -6.16 15.51 23.09
N LYS A 170 -6.04 14.55 22.16
CA LYS A 170 -4.99 14.51 21.15
C LYS A 170 -5.46 15.23 19.89
N SER A 171 -4.60 16.07 19.34
CA SER A 171 -4.78 16.57 17.98
C SER A 171 -4.46 15.45 17.00
N VAL A 172 -5.36 15.20 16.06
CA VAL A 172 -5.14 14.28 14.95
C VAL A 172 -4.54 15.07 13.80
N ILE A 173 -3.33 14.69 13.36
CA ILE A 173 -2.63 15.32 12.25
C ILE A 173 -2.66 14.34 11.08
N LEU A 174 -3.13 14.81 9.92
CA LEU A 174 -3.13 14.01 8.70
C LEU A 174 -1.71 13.93 8.12
N SER A 175 -1.26 12.73 7.83
CA SER A 175 0.03 12.50 7.17
C SER A 175 -0.01 12.90 5.69
N ALA A 176 1.15 12.92 5.02
CA ALA A 176 1.22 13.06 3.58
C ALA A 176 0.37 11.99 2.84
N SER A 177 0.35 10.76 3.34
CA SER A 177 -0.41 9.65 2.75
C SER A 177 -1.91 9.83 2.92
N ASP A 178 -2.37 10.32 4.08
CA ASP A 178 -3.79 10.61 4.31
C ASP A 178 -4.28 11.72 3.38
N CYS A 179 -3.49 12.81 3.26
CA CYS A 179 -3.79 13.91 2.35
C CYS A 179 -3.85 13.42 0.88
N TYR A 180 -2.95 12.51 0.49
CA TYR A 180 -2.97 11.91 -0.84
C TYR A 180 -4.22 11.07 -1.09
N VAL A 181 -4.57 10.19 -0.15
CA VAL A 181 -5.78 9.34 -0.27
C VAL A 181 -7.01 10.23 -0.37
N PHE A 182 -7.12 11.25 0.47
CA PHE A 182 -8.24 12.16 0.44
C PHE A 182 -8.33 12.90 -0.90
N GLY A 183 -7.23 13.51 -1.37
CA GLY A 183 -7.18 14.18 -2.67
C GLY A 183 -7.50 13.26 -3.86
N ARG A 184 -7.05 12.01 -3.83
CA ARG A 184 -7.39 11.00 -4.84
C ARG A 184 -8.88 10.65 -4.83
N ASN A 185 -9.48 10.51 -3.66
CA ASN A 185 -10.92 10.24 -3.53
C ASN A 185 -11.74 11.42 -4.06
N LEU A 186 -11.31 12.65 -3.81
CA LEU A 186 -11.94 13.85 -4.36
C LEU A 186 -11.85 13.92 -5.90
N ASN A 187 -10.75 13.44 -6.50
CA ASN A 187 -10.68 13.25 -7.95
C ASN A 187 -11.75 12.25 -8.45
N GLN A 188 -11.97 11.15 -7.73
CA GLN A 188 -12.99 10.16 -8.07
C GLN A 188 -14.42 10.72 -7.92
N LEU A 189 -14.64 11.53 -6.89
CA LEU A 189 -15.89 12.25 -6.63
C LEU A 189 -16.06 13.51 -7.52
N GLN A 190 -15.09 13.82 -8.37
CA GLN A 190 -15.09 14.96 -9.30
C GLN A 190 -14.99 16.36 -8.63
N HIS A 191 -14.58 16.43 -7.37
CA HIS A 191 -14.23 17.67 -6.68
C HIS A 191 -12.79 18.08 -7.00
N TYR A 192 -12.51 18.38 -8.27
CA TYR A 192 -11.13 18.54 -8.76
C TYR A 192 -10.37 19.72 -8.14
N GLU A 193 -11.05 20.80 -7.76
CA GLU A 193 -10.43 21.95 -7.09
C GLU A 193 -9.88 21.55 -5.72
N TYR A 194 -10.70 20.92 -4.87
CA TYR A 194 -10.25 20.42 -3.58
C TYR A 194 -9.26 19.26 -3.70
N ALA A 195 -9.43 18.39 -4.70
CA ALA A 195 -8.46 17.35 -5.00
C ALA A 195 -7.06 17.96 -5.23
N ALA A 196 -6.96 18.99 -6.07
CA ALA A 196 -5.68 19.68 -6.31
C ALA A 196 -5.09 20.30 -5.04
N GLN A 197 -5.92 20.93 -4.20
CA GLN A 197 -5.46 21.52 -2.93
C GLN A 197 -4.91 20.47 -1.96
N TRP A 198 -5.64 19.36 -1.78
CA TRP A 198 -5.23 18.27 -0.88
C TRP A 198 -3.99 17.52 -1.37
N LEU A 199 -3.86 17.33 -2.69
CA LEU A 199 -2.68 16.71 -3.28
C LEU A 199 -1.44 17.62 -3.21
N LEU A 200 -1.61 18.95 -3.28
CA LEU A 200 -0.52 19.90 -3.01
C LEU A 200 -0.12 19.85 -1.53
N GLN A 201 -1.08 19.76 -0.60
CA GLN A 201 -0.81 19.57 0.82
C GLN A 201 -0.03 18.27 1.07
N ALA A 202 -0.44 17.17 0.41
CA ALA A 202 0.27 15.89 0.45
C ALA A 202 1.73 16.03 -0.04
N GLN A 203 1.94 16.74 -1.15
CA GLN A 203 3.29 16.99 -1.69
C GLN A 203 4.15 17.81 -0.72
N GLN A 204 3.59 18.87 -0.15
CA GLN A 204 4.30 19.71 0.83
C GLN A 204 4.71 18.90 2.05
N ARG A 205 3.78 18.10 2.60
CA ARG A 205 4.03 17.23 3.75
C ARG A 205 5.08 16.17 3.45
N ALA A 206 4.98 15.49 2.32
CA ALA A 206 5.96 14.48 1.90
C ALA A 206 7.39 15.03 1.79
N ALA A 207 7.56 16.33 1.57
CA ALA A 207 8.86 16.99 1.55
C ALA A 207 9.43 17.33 2.95
N GLN A 208 8.59 17.34 3.98
CA GLN A 208 8.92 17.73 5.36
C GLN A 208 8.94 16.55 6.32
N GLU A 209 8.07 15.56 6.09
CA GLU A 209 7.92 14.38 6.92
C GLU A 209 9.06 13.39 6.65
N ALA A 210 9.53 12.72 7.70
CA ALA A 210 10.38 11.54 7.52
C ALA A 210 9.55 10.46 6.79
N PRO A 211 10.16 9.63 5.93
CA PRO A 211 9.42 8.57 5.24
C PRO A 211 8.85 7.57 6.27
N THR A 212 7.55 7.68 6.56
CA THR A 212 6.79 6.78 7.43
C THR A 212 5.93 5.82 6.62
N PHE A 213 5.66 4.63 7.14
CA PHE A 213 4.76 3.67 6.49
C PHE A 213 3.30 3.91 6.93
N PRO A 214 2.31 3.93 6.01
CA PRO A 214 2.47 3.88 4.56
C PRO A 214 3.04 5.18 4.00
N ASN A 215 3.99 5.08 3.06
CA ASN A 215 4.60 6.24 2.40
C ASN A 215 4.01 6.42 1.00
N VAL A 216 3.59 7.63 0.65
CA VAL A 216 3.18 7.99 -0.70
C VAL A 216 4.38 8.48 -1.53
N SER A 217 4.56 7.93 -2.73
CA SER A 217 5.62 8.39 -3.62
C SER A 217 5.28 9.72 -4.27
N LYS A 218 6.32 10.52 -4.55
CA LYS A 218 6.17 11.78 -5.31
C LYS A 218 5.48 11.55 -6.67
N THR A 219 5.80 10.47 -7.37
CA THR A 219 5.21 10.14 -8.67
C THR A 219 3.69 9.95 -8.58
N ARG A 220 3.20 9.20 -7.58
CA ARG A 220 1.77 8.98 -7.35
C ARG A 220 1.01 10.28 -7.06
N ILE A 221 1.58 11.19 -6.27
CA ILE A 221 0.97 12.50 -6.02
C ILE A 221 0.88 13.31 -7.32
N LEU A 222 1.95 13.31 -8.11
CA LEU A 222 1.99 14.03 -9.39
C LEU A 222 1.01 13.47 -10.42
N GLU A 223 0.77 12.15 -10.45
CA GLU A 223 -0.24 11.52 -11.33
C GLU A 223 -1.63 12.07 -11.04
N GLU A 224 -2.04 12.06 -9.77
CA GLU A 224 -3.35 12.55 -9.33
C GLU A 224 -3.46 14.08 -9.51
N LEU A 225 -2.39 14.85 -9.29
CA LEU A 225 -2.36 16.30 -9.57
C LEU A 225 -2.50 16.58 -11.06
N SER A 226 -1.81 15.82 -11.90
CA SER A 226 -1.90 15.94 -13.36
C SER A 226 -3.34 15.68 -13.83
N LEU A 227 -4.01 14.69 -13.24
CA LEU A 227 -5.43 14.43 -13.51
C LEU A 227 -6.31 15.62 -13.09
N ALA A 228 -6.17 16.09 -11.85
CA ALA A 228 -6.95 17.20 -11.31
C ALA A 228 -6.81 18.46 -12.19
N TYR A 229 -5.59 18.87 -12.50
CA TYR A 229 -5.36 20.05 -13.34
C TYR A 229 -5.83 19.90 -14.77
N ARG A 230 -5.76 18.68 -15.34
CA ARG A 230 -6.34 18.44 -16.67
C ARG A 230 -7.86 18.62 -16.64
N LYS A 231 -8.52 18.16 -15.58
CA LYS A 231 -9.97 18.28 -15.39
C LYS A 231 -10.44 19.71 -15.09
N LEU A 232 -9.54 20.54 -14.57
CA LEU A 232 -9.72 21.99 -14.42
C LEU A 232 -9.30 22.79 -15.66
N ASP A 233 -9.16 22.14 -16.82
CA ASP A 233 -8.69 22.71 -18.09
C ASP A 233 -7.32 23.42 -18.03
N ASN A 234 -6.52 23.19 -16.99
CA ASN A 234 -5.14 23.67 -16.89
C ASN A 234 -4.18 22.66 -17.53
N ILE A 235 -4.34 22.46 -18.84
CA ILE A 235 -3.60 21.46 -19.61
C ILE A 235 -2.08 21.71 -19.58
N LYS A 236 -1.67 22.99 -19.50
CA LYS A 236 -0.25 23.38 -19.38
C LYS A 236 0.38 22.81 -18.12
N LEU A 237 -0.27 22.98 -16.98
CA LEU A 237 0.24 22.47 -15.71
C LEU A 237 0.16 20.95 -15.66
N ALA A 238 -0.95 20.35 -16.09
CA ALA A 238 -1.08 18.89 -16.20
C ALA A 238 0.06 18.28 -17.03
N ASN A 239 0.32 18.80 -18.22
CA ASN A 239 1.44 18.34 -19.05
C ASN A 239 2.80 18.57 -18.39
N LYS A 240 3.00 19.68 -17.67
CA LYS A 240 4.26 19.92 -16.93
C LYS A 240 4.49 18.86 -15.87
N LEU A 241 3.46 18.54 -15.07
CA LEU A 241 3.52 17.51 -14.03
C LEU A 241 3.75 16.13 -14.65
N ASN A 242 3.04 15.79 -15.73
CA ASN A 242 3.24 14.53 -16.44
C ASN A 242 4.68 14.35 -16.95
N ASN A 243 5.31 15.41 -17.45
CA ASN A 243 6.70 15.38 -17.86
C ASN A 243 7.67 15.30 -16.67
N GLU A 244 7.29 15.81 -15.49
CA GLU A 244 8.07 15.62 -14.26
C GLU A 244 8.04 14.16 -13.81
N ILE A 245 6.88 13.49 -13.89
CA ILE A 245 6.77 12.05 -13.62
C ILE A 245 7.74 11.28 -14.53
N LEU A 246 7.72 11.53 -15.84
CA LEU A 246 8.60 10.85 -16.80
C LEU A 246 10.10 11.15 -16.61
N LYS A 247 10.46 12.26 -15.95
CA LYS A 247 11.85 12.55 -15.56
C LYS A 247 12.28 11.74 -14.34
N LEU A 248 11.37 11.56 -13.38
CA LEU A 248 11.61 10.79 -12.16
C LEU A 248 11.57 9.28 -12.45
N GLU A 249 10.63 8.86 -13.29
CA GLU A 249 10.34 7.47 -13.62
C GLU A 249 10.00 7.36 -15.12
N PRO A 250 11.01 7.16 -15.99
CA PRO A 250 10.81 7.10 -17.44
C PRO A 250 9.91 5.96 -17.93
N THR A 251 9.74 4.92 -17.12
CA THR A 251 8.93 3.73 -17.43
C THR A 251 7.52 3.79 -16.85
N ASN A 252 7.11 4.91 -16.26
CA ASN A 252 5.79 5.06 -15.66
C ASN A 252 4.69 4.95 -16.73
N GLU A 253 3.88 3.89 -16.65
CA GLU A 253 2.88 3.54 -17.67
C GLU A 253 1.79 4.61 -17.81
N ALA A 254 1.27 5.11 -16.68
CA ALA A 254 0.24 6.13 -16.66
C ALA A 254 0.72 7.43 -17.34
N ALA A 255 1.92 7.88 -17.01
CA ALA A 255 2.49 9.09 -17.58
C ALA A 255 2.84 8.96 -19.06
N LEU A 256 3.28 7.77 -19.51
CA LEU A 256 3.51 7.47 -20.92
C LEU A 256 2.19 7.53 -21.72
N ASN A 257 1.13 6.92 -21.20
CA ASN A 257 -0.20 6.92 -21.82
C ASN A 257 -0.77 8.35 -21.90
N ASN A 258 -0.62 9.15 -20.85
CA ASN A 258 -1.12 10.52 -20.78
C ASN A 258 -0.36 11.51 -21.67
N LYS A 259 0.92 11.24 -21.98
CA LYS A 259 1.80 12.18 -22.71
C LYS A 259 1.20 12.62 -24.05
N ILE A 260 0.75 11.67 -24.86
CA ILE A 260 0.21 11.97 -26.20
C ILE A 260 -1.09 12.77 -26.08
N LEU A 261 -1.95 12.38 -25.15
CA LEU A 261 -3.24 13.03 -24.90
C LEU A 261 -3.06 14.50 -24.49
N LEU A 262 -2.24 14.76 -23.48
CA LEU A 262 -1.97 16.11 -22.97
C LEU A 262 -1.30 17.02 -24.02
N GLN A 263 -0.37 16.47 -24.80
CA GLN A 263 0.27 17.21 -25.89
C GLN A 263 -0.72 17.60 -26.99
N LYS A 264 -1.64 16.68 -27.34
CA LYS A 264 -2.69 16.96 -28.32
C LYS A 264 -3.64 18.06 -27.83
N GLU A 265 -4.09 17.98 -26.57
CA GLU A 265 -4.97 18.98 -25.95
C GLU A 265 -4.31 20.37 -25.94
N LEU A 266 -3.01 20.45 -25.61
CA LEU A 266 -2.25 21.71 -25.65
C LEU A 266 -2.16 22.35 -27.04
N ILE A 267 -1.96 21.53 -28.08
CA ILE A 267 -1.89 22.02 -29.46
C ILE A 267 -3.26 22.59 -29.87
N LEU A 268 -4.34 21.90 -29.52
CA LEU A 268 -5.71 22.35 -29.81
C LEU A 268 -6.01 23.66 -29.09
N GLU A 269 -5.67 23.79 -27.81
CA GLU A 269 -5.81 25.05 -27.05
C GLU A 269 -5.10 26.22 -27.76
N ARG A 270 -3.86 25.99 -28.23
CA ARG A 270 -3.09 27.01 -28.97
C ARG A 270 -3.76 27.41 -30.29
N ILE A 271 -4.26 26.44 -31.05
CA ILE A 271 -4.96 26.69 -32.32
C ILE A 271 -6.22 27.51 -32.05
N THR A 272 -7.03 27.12 -31.06
CA THR A 272 -8.26 27.83 -30.69
C THR A 272 -7.97 29.27 -30.30
N MET A 273 -6.97 29.50 -29.43
CA MET A 273 -6.55 30.86 -29.05
C MET A 273 -6.08 31.69 -30.23
N SER A 274 -5.36 31.09 -31.19
CA SER A 274 -4.90 31.80 -32.39
C SER A 274 -6.05 32.26 -33.28
N LYS A 275 -7.12 31.44 -33.41
CA LYS A 275 -8.32 31.80 -34.18
C LYS A 275 -9.12 32.91 -33.50
N LEU A 276 -9.32 32.82 -32.18
CA LEU A 276 -10.01 33.86 -31.39
C LEU A 276 -9.32 35.22 -31.54
N ASN A 277 -7.98 35.25 -31.52
CA ASN A 277 -7.22 36.48 -31.71
C ASN A 277 -7.37 37.04 -33.14
N GLN A 278 -7.45 36.19 -34.17
CA GLN A 278 -7.66 36.62 -35.55
C GLN A 278 -9.08 37.16 -35.78
N ASP A 279 -10.08 36.54 -35.17
CA ASP A 279 -11.47 36.99 -35.27
C ASP A 279 -11.69 38.29 -34.49
N GLY A 280 -11.11 38.44 -33.29
CA GLY A 280 -11.17 39.69 -32.52
C GLY A 280 -10.59 40.90 -33.26
N LEU A 281 -9.46 40.71 -33.95
CA LEU A 281 -8.85 41.75 -34.80
C LEU A 281 -9.70 42.11 -36.03
N ARG A 282 -10.59 41.22 -36.48
CA ARG A 282 -11.43 41.43 -37.66
C ARG A 282 -12.67 42.29 -37.39
N TYR A 283 -13.10 42.39 -36.13
CA TYR A 283 -14.23 43.25 -35.71
C TYR A 283 -13.80 44.65 -35.25
N GLU A 284 -12.49 44.93 -35.19
CA GLU A 284 -11.93 46.24 -34.82
C GLU A 284 -11.50 47.10 -36.03
N CYS A 285 -11.74 46.65 -37.27
CA CYS A 285 -11.45 47.39 -38.51
C CYS A 285 -12.71 47.93 -39.20
#